data_AF-A0A345BXR6-F1
#
_entry.id   AF-A0A345BXR6-F1
#
_cell.length_a   1.000
_cell.length_b   1.000
_cell.length_c   1.000
_cell.angle_alpha   90.00
_cell.angle_beta   90.00
_cell.angle_gamma   90.00
#
_symmetry.space_group_name_H-M   'P 1'
#
loop_
_entity.id
_entity.type
_entity.pdbx_description
1 polymer ?
#
loop_
_entity_poly.entity_id
_entity_poly.type
_entity_poly.pdbx_seq_one_letter_code
_entity_poly.pdbx_strand_id
1 'polypeptide(L)'
;MRAQYGITCEGQAECPVSQGFRIPIAEDRRVFSPIDRASYTWKKEYAKRTSVERVNSRLDVSFGFEQHTTHGQRKMRMKTGLAMALGHIQEGRPEKMRSLVS
;
A
#
# COMPACT_ATOMS: atom_id res chain seq x y z
N MET A 1 23.19 6.95 12.72
CA MET A 1 21.91 7.44 13.30
C MET A 1 21.87 7.45 14.84
N ARG A 2 22.94 7.07 15.56
CA ARG A 2 22.95 7.03 17.05
C ARG A 2 23.56 8.28 17.73
N ALA A 3 24.41 9.03 17.02
CA ALA A 3 25.06 10.23 17.55
C ALA A 3 24.12 11.45 17.74
N GLN A 4 23.01 11.54 16.99
CA GLN A 4 22.02 12.63 17.13
C GLN A 4 21.21 12.54 18.44
N TYR A 5 21.17 11.38 19.08
CA TYR A 5 20.43 11.14 20.32
C TYR A 5 21.35 10.98 21.54
N GLY A 6 22.64 11.29 21.42
CA GLY A 6 23.61 11.20 22.52
C GLY A 6 23.97 9.78 22.97
N ILE A 7 23.60 8.75 22.18
CA ILE A 7 23.87 7.35 22.51
C ILE A 7 25.22 6.96 21.90
N THR A 8 26.23 6.80 22.74
CA THR A 8 27.57 6.34 22.36
C THR A 8 27.59 4.82 22.26
N CYS A 9 28.03 4.29 21.11
CA CYS A 9 28.19 2.86 20.90
C CYS A 9 29.64 2.47 21.16
N GLU A 10 29.89 1.61 22.15
CA GLU A 10 31.23 1.17 22.55
C GLU A 10 32.00 0.45 21.43
N GLY A 11 31.30 -0.15 20.45
CA GLY A 11 31.87 -0.80 19.28
C GLY A 11 31.99 0.09 18.03
N GLN A 12 31.90 1.41 18.15
CA GLN A 12 31.95 2.32 17.00
C GLN A 12 33.31 2.29 16.28
N ALA A 13 34.41 1.98 16.97
CA ALA A 13 35.75 1.91 16.40
C ALA A 13 35.98 0.69 15.49
N GLU A 14 35.27 -0.43 15.73
CA GLU A 14 35.42 -1.68 14.98
C GLU A 14 34.28 -1.93 14.00
N CYS A 15 33.26 -1.06 13.98
CA CYS A 15 32.11 -1.23 13.11
C CYS A 15 32.49 -0.89 11.66
N PRO A 16 32.49 -1.86 10.71
CA PRO A 16 32.82 -1.61 9.31
C PRO A 16 31.78 -0.74 8.59
N VAL A 17 30.62 -0.51 9.22
CA VAL A 17 29.53 0.33 8.71
C VAL A 17 29.71 1.75 9.27
N SER A 18 30.73 2.43 8.78
CA SER A 18 31.13 3.79 9.22
C SER A 18 30.05 4.87 8.98
N GLN A 19 29.11 4.61 8.07
CA GLN A 19 27.95 5.45 7.80
C GLN A 19 26.69 4.60 7.69
N GLY A 20 25.58 5.12 8.21
CA GLY A 20 24.30 4.41 8.20
C GLY A 20 23.86 4.04 6.79
N PHE A 21 23.28 2.84 6.64
CA PHE A 21 22.65 2.41 5.39
C PHE A 21 21.51 3.36 5.01
N ARG A 22 21.56 3.90 3.79
CA ARG A 22 20.45 4.65 3.19
C ARG A 22 19.60 3.69 2.39
N ILE A 23 18.40 3.42 2.88
CA ILE A 23 17.40 2.64 2.14
C ILE A 23 16.55 3.62 1.33
N PRO A 24 16.43 3.46 0.00
CA PRO A 24 15.50 4.25 -0.77
C PRO A 24 14.08 4.09 -0.25
N ILE A 25 13.36 5.20 -0.11
CA ILE A 25 11.92 5.20 0.24
C ILE A 25 11.09 4.36 -0.75
N ALA A 26 11.59 4.19 -1.98
CA ALA A 26 10.94 3.39 -3.01
C ALA A 26 10.93 1.88 -2.73
N GLU A 27 11.86 1.37 -1.90
CA GLU A 27 12.01 -0.07 -1.65
C GLU A 27 10.76 -0.66 -0.97
N ASP A 28 10.27 0.02 0.08
CA ASP A 28 9.00 -0.30 0.72
C ASP A 28 8.33 0.98 1.24
N ARG A 29 7.38 1.50 0.46
CA ARG A 29 6.61 2.69 0.81
C ARG A 29 5.69 2.51 2.01
N ARG A 30 5.39 1.27 2.43
CA ARG A 30 4.59 0.99 3.64
C ARG A 30 5.45 1.16 4.89
N VAL A 31 6.70 0.70 4.82
CA VAL A 31 7.67 0.83 5.91
C VAL A 31 8.25 2.24 5.94
N PHE A 32 8.71 2.73 4.80
CA PHE A 32 9.34 4.03 4.61
C PHE A 32 8.32 4.99 3.99
N SER A 33 7.49 5.61 4.82
CA SER A 33 6.55 6.61 4.35
C SER A 33 7.26 7.94 4.04
N PRO A 34 6.87 8.66 2.97
CA PRO A 34 7.43 9.98 2.66
C PRO A 34 7.01 11.06 3.67
N ILE A 35 5.93 10.80 4.40
CA ILE A 35 5.44 11.62 5.50
C ILE A 35 5.83 10.91 6.80
N ASP A 36 6.31 11.66 7.78
CA ASP A 36 6.61 11.12 9.10
C ASP A 36 5.36 10.50 9.76
N ARG A 37 5.51 9.31 10.35
CA ARG A 37 4.41 8.56 10.97
C ARG A 37 3.83 9.25 12.20
N ALA A 38 4.62 10.05 12.93
CA ALA A 38 4.15 10.77 14.10
C ALA A 38 3.36 12.04 13.73
N SER A 39 3.49 12.52 12.48
CA SER A 39 2.79 13.71 12.01
C SER A 39 1.27 13.55 12.02
N TYR A 40 0.58 14.67 12.27
CA TYR A 40 -0.88 14.72 12.20
C TYR A 40 -1.41 14.45 10.79
N THR A 41 -0.67 14.91 9.77
CA THR A 41 -0.97 14.65 8.35
C THR A 41 -0.99 13.16 8.04
N TRP A 42 -0.02 12.38 8.57
CA TRP A 42 -0.02 10.93 8.38
C TRP A 42 -1.23 10.27 9.01
N LYS A 43 -1.60 10.64 10.25
CA LYS A 43 -2.79 10.09 10.93
C LYS A 43 -4.06 10.33 10.11
N LYS A 44 -4.23 11.55 9.58
CA LYS A 44 -5.38 11.93 8.76
C LYS A 44 -5.46 11.13 7.46
N GLU A 45 -4.34 10.99 6.75
CA GLU A 45 -4.30 10.23 5.50
C GLU A 45 -4.46 8.71 5.76
N TYR A 46 -3.80 8.17 6.79
CA TYR A 46 -3.91 6.76 7.15
C TYR A 46 -5.32 6.38 7.62
N ALA A 47 -6.09 7.30 8.22
CA ALA A 47 -7.49 7.04 8.57
C ALA A 47 -8.36 6.69 7.34
N LYS A 48 -8.01 7.18 6.14
CA LYS A 48 -8.70 6.85 4.88
C LYS A 48 -8.48 5.41 4.42
N ARG A 49 -7.53 4.67 5.03
CA ARG A 49 -7.26 3.25 4.75
C ARG A 49 -8.53 2.40 4.82
N THR A 50 -9.41 2.70 5.78
CA THR A 50 -10.66 1.97 5.98
C THR A 50 -11.56 1.97 4.73
N SER A 51 -11.58 3.06 3.96
CA SER A 51 -12.32 3.12 2.70
C SER A 51 -11.73 2.17 1.65
N VAL A 52 -10.40 2.08 1.56
CA VAL A 52 -9.70 1.17 0.64
C VAL A 52 -9.93 -0.30 1.07
N GLU A 53 -9.85 -0.59 2.37
CA GLU A 53 -10.11 -1.92 2.91
C GLU A 53 -11.55 -2.39 2.65
N ARG A 54 -12.53 -1.49 2.74
CA ARG A 54 -13.93 -1.78 2.38
C ARG A 54 -14.10 -2.11 0.90
N VAL A 55 -13.44 -1.36 0.01
CA VAL A 55 -13.50 -1.64 -1.44
C VAL A 55 -12.85 -3.00 -1.73
N ASN A 56 -11.70 -3.29 -1.14
CA ASN A 56 -11.02 -4.57 -1.30
C ASN A 56 -11.87 -5.72 -0.77
N SER A 57 -12.48 -5.58 0.41
CA SER A 57 -13.38 -6.60 0.98
C SER A 57 -14.60 -6.85 0.09
N ARG A 58 -15.20 -5.80 -0.51
CA ARG A 58 -16.30 -5.97 -1.46
C ARG A 58 -15.86 -6.70 -2.73
N LEU A 59 -14.69 -6.35 -3.27
CA LEU A 59 -14.15 -7.05 -4.43
C LEU A 59 -13.90 -8.53 -4.10
N ASP A 60 -13.36 -8.81 -2.92
CA ASP A 60 -13.01 -10.16 -2.49
C ASP A 60 -14.24 -11.06 -2.32
N VAL A 61 -15.27 -10.55 -1.63
CA VAL A 61 -16.52 -11.29 -1.36
C VAL A 61 -17.43 -11.35 -2.60
N SER A 62 -17.68 -10.23 -3.28
CA SER A 62 -18.66 -10.19 -4.37
C SER A 62 -18.21 -10.92 -5.64
N PHE A 63 -16.89 -11.06 -5.85
CA PHE A 63 -16.35 -11.74 -7.02
C PHE A 63 -15.63 -13.06 -6.67
N GLY A 64 -15.73 -13.50 -5.41
CA GLY A 64 -15.22 -14.79 -4.95
C GLY A 64 -13.70 -14.93 -5.08
N PHE A 65 -12.95 -13.83 -5.00
CA PHE A 65 -11.48 -13.88 -5.01
C PHE A 65 -10.90 -14.48 -3.73
N GLU A 66 -11.73 -14.57 -2.67
CA GLU A 66 -11.45 -15.31 -1.45
C GLU A 66 -11.12 -16.78 -1.74
N GLN A 67 -11.70 -17.35 -2.80
CA GLN A 67 -11.33 -18.65 -3.31
C GLN A 67 -10.10 -18.47 -4.18
N HIS A 68 -8.94 -18.86 -3.64
CA HIS A 68 -7.62 -18.70 -4.25
C HIS A 68 -7.39 -19.60 -5.49
N THR A 69 -8.43 -19.83 -6.30
CA THR A 69 -8.43 -20.61 -7.53
C THR A 69 -7.71 -19.91 -8.68
N THR A 70 -7.50 -18.59 -8.58
CA THR A 70 -6.85 -17.80 -9.65
C THR A 70 -5.35 -17.65 -9.39
N HIS A 71 -4.55 -18.48 -10.05
CA HIS A 71 -3.09 -18.36 -10.01
C HIS A 71 -2.56 -17.44 -11.12
N GLY A 72 -1.66 -16.52 -10.74
CA GLY A 72 -0.93 -15.64 -11.65
C GLY A 72 -1.52 -14.23 -11.76
N GLN A 73 -0.65 -13.23 -11.60
CA GLN A 73 -1.03 -11.81 -11.53
C GLN A 73 -1.81 -11.33 -12.76
N ARG A 74 -1.47 -11.83 -13.97
CA ARG A 74 -2.15 -11.44 -15.21
C ARG A 74 -3.64 -11.83 -15.21
N LYS A 75 -3.95 -13.04 -14.74
CA LYS A 75 -5.34 -13.54 -14.66
C LYS A 75 -6.12 -12.75 -13.62
N MET A 76 -5.50 -12.46 -12.48
CA MET A 76 -6.10 -11.65 -11.42
C MET A 76 -6.45 -10.25 -11.93
N ARG A 77 -5.48 -9.56 -12.57
CA ARG A 77 -5.67 -8.21 -13.11
C ARG A 77 -6.83 -8.13 -14.11
N MET A 78 -6.96 -9.13 -14.98
CA MET A 78 -8.05 -9.20 -15.95
C MET A 78 -9.41 -9.35 -15.24
N LYS A 79 -9.52 -10.29 -14.29
CA LYS A 79 -10.77 -10.53 -13.56
C LYS A 79 -11.21 -9.33 -12.73
N THR A 80 -10.29 -8.69 -12.00
CA THR A 80 -10.60 -7.48 -11.23
C THR A 80 -11.03 -6.33 -12.13
N GLY A 81 -10.41 -6.18 -13.31
CA GLY A 81 -10.81 -5.16 -14.29
C GLY A 81 -12.23 -5.37 -14.83
N LEU A 82 -12.61 -6.61 -15.13
CA LEU A 82 -13.96 -6.95 -15.58
C LEU A 82 -15.00 -6.75 -14.48
N ALA A 83 -14.67 -7.15 -13.25
CA ALA A 83 -15.51 -6.95 -12.06
C ALA A 83 -15.88 -5.46 -11.85
N MET A 84 -14.89 -4.58 -11.99
CA MET A 84 -15.09 -3.13 -11.89
C MET A 84 -15.96 -2.57 -13.02
N ALA A 85 -15.70 -2.98 -14.26
CA ALA A 85 -16.50 -2.55 -15.40
C ALA A 85 -17.97 -2.97 -15.26
N LEU A 86 -18.21 -4.20 -14.78
CA LEU A 86 -19.55 -4.70 -14.50
C LEU A 86 -20.27 -3.86 -13.45
N GLY A 87 -19.58 -3.50 -12.35
CA GLY A 87 -20.16 -2.65 -11.29
C GLY A 87 -20.60 -1.29 -11.82
N HIS A 88 -19.77 -0.62 -12.62
CA HIS A 88 -20.12 0.67 -13.22
C HIS A 88 -21.29 0.59 -14.21
N ILE A 89 -21.38 -0.49 -15.00
CA ILE A 89 -22.52 -0.72 -15.91
C ILE A 89 -23.82 -0.92 -15.11
N GLN A 90 -23.77 -1.69 -14.01
CA GLN A 90 -24.93 -1.91 -13.13
C GLN A 90 -25.38 -0.62 -12.42
N GLU A 91 -24.44 0.27 -12.09
CA GLU A 91 -24.73 1.61 -11.55
C GLU A 91 -25.18 2.63 -12.60
N GLY A 92 -25.27 2.23 -13.89
CA GLY A 92 -25.69 3.11 -14.98
C GLY A 92 -24.64 4.15 -15.40
N ARG A 93 -23.36 3.90 -15.11
CA ARG A 93 -22.21 4.79 -15.39
C ARG A 93 -21.21 4.18 -16.38
N PRO A 94 -21.60 3.86 -17.62
CA PRO A 94 -20.74 3.19 -18.59
C PRO A 94 -19.47 4.00 -18.93
N GLU A 95 -19.50 5.32 -18.84
CA GLU A 95 -18.35 6.20 -19.07
C GLU A 95 -17.20 5.99 -18.07
N LYS A 96 -17.49 5.44 -16.89
CA LYS A 96 -16.50 5.16 -15.83
C LYS A 96 -16.05 3.70 -15.79
N MET A 97 -16.38 2.88 -16.79
CA MET A 97 -16.02 1.45 -16.87
C MET A 97 -14.54 1.14 -16.57
N ARG A 98 -13.60 2.07 -16.84
CA ARG A 98 -12.16 1.89 -16.61
C ARG A 98 -11.62 2.61 -15.36
N SER A 99 -12.46 3.36 -14.65
CA SER A 99 -12.06 4.17 -13.50
C SER A 99 -12.25 3.43 -12.18
N LEU A 100 -11.24 3.48 -11.30
CA LEU A 100 -11.35 3.04 -9.90
C LEU A 100 -11.94 4.14 -8.99
N VAL A 101 -12.06 5.36 -9.50
CA VAL A 101 -12.53 6.51 -8.75
C VAL A 101 -13.91 6.89 -9.26
N SER A 102 -14.87 6.93 -8.32
CA SER A 102 -16.25 7.36 -8.54
C SER A 102 -16.34 8.80 -9.02
#